data_AF-A0A7V0JJ02-F1
#
_entry.id   AF-A0A7V0JJ02-F1
#
_cell.length_a   1.000
_cell.length_b   1.000
_cell.length_c   1.000
_cell.angle_alpha   90.00
_cell.angle_beta   90.00
_cell.angle_gamma   90.00
#
_symmetry.space_group_name_H-M   'P 1'
#
loop_
_entity.id
_entity.type
_entity.pdbx_description
1 polymer ?
#
loop_
_entity_poly.entity_id
_entity_poly.type
_entity_poly.pdbx_seq_one_letter_code
_entity_poly.pdbx_strand_id
1 'polypeptide(L)' 'MSNELLHQIGRLIQKRPMYKEALSVYRDIVIFLNDIEPEIKYVMKDEVIGEIKVKEGFPLFSREDLPLDLKAA' A
#
# COMPACT_ATOMS: atom_id res chain seq x y z
N MET A 1 -4.83 -10.82 11.20
CA MET A 1 -5.20 -11.29 9.83
C MET A 1 -4.30 -12.39 9.30
N SER A 2 -2.98 -12.22 9.34
CA SER A 2 -2.02 -13.20 8.80
C SER A 2 -2.07 -14.58 9.47
N ASN A 3 -2.23 -14.66 10.79
CA ASN A 3 -2.37 -15.95 11.51
C ASN A 3 -3.59 -16.76 11.04
N GLU A 4 -4.70 -16.09 10.74
CA GLU A 4 -5.91 -16.75 10.23
C GLU A 4 -5.70 -17.26 8.81
N LEU A 5 -5.02 -16.47 7.97
CA LEU A 5 -4.67 -16.85 6.59
C LEU A 5 -3.73 -18.07 6.57
N LEU A 6 -2.70 -18.09 7.41
CA LEU A 6 -1.79 -19.23 7.55
C LEU A 6 -2.53 -20.50 7.99
N HIS A 7 -3.50 -20.37 8.90
CA HIS A 7 -4.34 -21.48 9.32
C HIS A 7 -5.19 -22.02 8.16
N GLN A 8 -5.81 -21.14 7.35
CA GLN A 8 -6.59 -21.56 6.18
C GLN A 8 -5.73 -22.29 5.14
N ILE A 9 -4.52 -21.81 4.85
CA ILE A 9 -3.57 -22.48 3.96
C ILE A 9 -3.25 -23.88 4.48
N GLY A 10 -2.97 -24.02 5.78
CA GLY A 10 -2.72 -25.32 6.42
C GLY A 10 -3.88 -26.30 6.26
N ARG A 11 -5.12 -25.85 6.51
CA ARG A 11 -6.32 -26.69 6.30
C ARG A 11 -6.49 -27.11 4.84
N LEU A 12 -6.18 -26.23 3.88
CA LEU A 12 -6.28 -26.51 2.46
C LEU A 12 -5.27 -27.57 2.02
N ILE A 13 -4.03 -27.50 2.51
CA ILE A 13 -3.00 -28.52 2.28
C ILE A 13 -3.45 -29.87 2.83
N GLN A 14 -4.03 -29.90 4.04
CA GLN A 14 -4.55 -31.15 4.64
C GLN A 14 -5.68 -31.76 3.81
N LYS A 15 -6.62 -30.94 3.33
CA LYS A 15 -7.77 -31.43 2.54
C LYS A 15 -7.39 -31.80 1.11
N ARG A 16 -6.38 -31.16 0.53
CA ARG A 16 -5.97 -31.32 -0.87
C ARG A 16 -4.44 -31.34 -1.00
N PRO A 17 -3.79 -32.46 -0.64
CA PRO A 17 -2.33 -32.55 -0.60
C PRO A 17 -1.66 -32.38 -1.97
N MET A 18 -2.39 -32.59 -3.07
CA MET A 18 -1.91 -32.31 -4.44
C MET A 18 -1.43 -30.87 -4.63
N TYR A 19 -2.01 -29.90 -3.90
CA TYR A 19 -1.62 -28.49 -4.01
C TYR A 19 -0.56 -28.06 -2.99
N LYS A 20 0.03 -29.02 -2.25
CA LYS A 20 0.97 -28.72 -1.17
C LYS A 20 2.13 -27.85 -1.62
N GLU A 21 2.74 -28.15 -2.76
CA GLU A 21 3.90 -27.38 -3.26
C GLU A 21 3.52 -25.92 -3.52
N ALA A 22 2.48 -25.66 -4.32
CA ALA A 22 2.02 -24.31 -4.60
C ALA A 22 1.61 -23.55 -3.32
N LEU A 23 0.86 -24.19 -2.43
CA LEU A 23 0.38 -23.57 -1.19
C LEU A 23 1.49 -23.33 -0.16
N SER A 24 2.57 -24.11 -0.19
CA SER A 24 3.73 -23.88 0.67
C SER A 24 4.44 -22.59 0.30
N VAL A 25 4.60 -22.30 -0.99
CA VAL A 25 5.18 -21.03 -1.48
C VAL A 25 4.35 -19.84 -1.00
N TYR A 26 3.02 -19.91 -1.11
CA TYR A 26 2.15 -18.85 -0.59
C TYR A 26 2.26 -18.68 0.92
N ARG A 27 2.39 -19.79 1.67
CA ARG A 27 2.59 -19.73 3.12
C ARG A 27 3.86 -18.98 3.48
N ASP A 28 4.95 -19.25 2.78
CA ASP A 28 6.25 -18.64 3.04
C ASP A 28 6.24 -17.13 2.74
N ILE A 29 5.56 -16.72 1.66
CA ILE A 29 5.36 -15.29 1.34
C ILE A 29 4.58 -14.57 2.46
N VAL A 30 3.52 -15.20 2.98
CA VAL A 30 2.70 -14.61 4.05
C VAL A 30 3.51 -14.47 5.34
N ILE A 31 4.37 -15.44 5.67
CA ILE A 31 5.29 -15.34 6.81
C ILE A 31 6.27 -14.19 6.59
N PHE A 32 6.90 -14.13 5.42
CA PHE A 32 7.85 -13.09 5.07
C PHE A 32 7.26 -11.68 5.18
N LEU A 33 6.05 -11.47 4.65
CA LEU A 33 5.35 -10.18 4.74
C LEU A 33 4.92 -9.81 6.16
N ASN A 34 4.75 -10.79 7.04
CA ASN A 34 4.41 -10.58 8.44
C ASN A 34 5.59 -10.07 9.26
N ASP A 35 6.80 -10.53 8.91
CA ASP A 35 8.03 -10.15 9.59
C ASP A 35 8.58 -8.81 9.09
N ILE A 36 8.04 -8.31 7.97
CA ILE A 36 8.37 -6.99 7.46
C ILE A 36 7.44 -5.97 8.11
N GLU A 37 8.01 -5.07 8.89
CA GLU A 37 7.42 -3.74 9.07
C GLU A 37 7.88 -2.89 7.88
N PRO A 38 7.02 -2.63 6.87
CA PRO A 38 7.42 -1.79 5.77
C PRO A 38 7.66 -0.38 6.33
N GLU A 39 8.92 0.05 6.33
CA GLU A 39 9.26 1.44 6.55
C GLU A 39 8.76 2.20 5.32
N ILE A 40 7.51 2.68 5.40
CA ILE A 40 6.94 3.56 4.38
C ILE A 40 7.71 4.87 4.50
N LYS A 41 8.78 5.00 3.73
CA LYS A 41 9.40 6.29 3.47
C LYS A 41 8.39 7.11 2.69
N TYR A 42 7.61 7.90 3.42
CA TYR A 42 6.98 9.09 2.87
C TYR A 42 8.13 10.00 2.43
N VAL A 43 8.62 9.79 1.22
CA VAL A 43 9.45 10.78 0.54
C VAL A 43 8.53 12.00 0.47
N MET A 44 8.84 13.02 1.28
CA MET A 44 8.30 14.38 1.15
C MET A 44 8.61 14.80 -0.29
N LYS A 45 7.68 14.48 -1.17
CA LYS A 45 7.82 14.57 -2.63
C LYS A 45 7.53 15.99 -3.10
N ASP A 46 7.45 16.95 -2.17
CA ASP A 46 6.96 18.29 -2.43
C ASP A 46 7.89 19.08 -3.35
N GLU A 47 9.21 18.87 -3.26
CA GLU A 47 10.17 19.55 -4.17
C GLU A 47 10.04 19.02 -5.60
N VAL A 48 10.09 17.70 -5.81
CA VAL A 48 9.97 17.09 -7.15
C VAL A 48 8.59 17.30 -7.75
N ILE A 49 7.52 17.20 -6.94
CA ILE A 49 6.16 17.49 -7.39
C ILE A 49 6.00 18.98 -7.69
N GLY A 50 6.63 19.85 -6.91
CA GLY A 50 6.67 21.30 -7.15
C GLY A 50 7.28 21.63 -8.51
N GLU A 51 8.45 21.05 -8.81
CA GLU A 51 9.12 21.22 -10.11
C GLU A 51 8.23 20.77 -11.29
N ILE A 52 7.55 19.64 -11.14
CA ILE A 52 6.62 19.13 -12.17
C ILE A 52 5.41 20.07 -12.33
N LYS A 53 4.81 20.54 -11.22
CA LYS A 53 3.68 21.48 -11.26
C LYS A 53 4.05 22.79 -11.93
N VAL A 54 5.25 23.34 -11.65
CA VAL A 54 5.76 24.54 -12.32
C VAL A 54 5.90 24.30 -13.82
N LYS A 55 6.51 23.19 -14.22
CA LYS A 55 6.73 22.85 -15.62
C LYS A 55 5.42 22.72 -16.41
N GLU A 56 4.40 22.14 -15.80
CA GLU A 56 3.10 21.87 -16.42
C GLU A 56 2.08 23.02 -16.20
N GLY A 57 2.49 24.11 -15.54
CA GLY A 57 1.63 25.28 -15.30
C GLY A 57 0.53 25.08 -14.26
N PHE A 58 0.63 24.04 -13.43
CA PHE A 58 -0.30 23.81 -12.33
C PHE A 58 -0.07 24.80 -11.19
N PRO A 59 -1.14 25.28 -10.53
CA PRO A 59 -1.00 26.11 -9.35
C PRO A 59 -0.26 25.39 -8.23
N LEU A 60 0.70 26.08 -7.62
CA LEU A 60 1.50 25.58 -6.49
C LEU A 60 0.81 25.74 -5.12
N PHE A 61 -0.37 26.35 -5.09
CA PHE A 61 -1.08 26.62 -3.85
C PHE A 61 -1.40 25.32 -3.11
N SER A 62 -1.17 25.33 -1.80
CA SER A 62 -1.72 24.30 -0.92
C SER A 62 -3.25 24.47 -0.89
N ARG A 63 -4.01 23.43 -0.52
CA ARG A 63 -5.49 23.53 -0.50
C ARG A 63 -5.95 24.61 0.47
N GLU A 64 -5.15 24.88 1.49
CA GLU A 64 -5.33 25.88 2.54
C GLU A 64 -5.12 27.31 2.03
N ASP A 65 -4.36 27.48 0.94
CA ASP A 65 -4.07 28.77 0.30
C ASP A 65 -5.07 29.10 -0.82
N LEU A 66 -5.95 28.15 -1.19
CA LEU A 66 -6.97 28.42 -2.19
C LEU A 66 -7.98 29.43 -1.62
N PRO A 67 -8.30 30.50 -2.37
CA PRO A 67 -9.31 31.44 -1.92
C PRO A 67 -10.63 30.70 -1.70
N LEU A 68 -11.13 30.76 -0.47
CA LEU A 68 -12.43 30.19 -0.12
C LEU A 68 -13.49 30.91 -0.94
N ASP A 69 -14.27 30.16 -1.73
CA ASP A 69 -15.43 30.73 -2.41
C ASP A 69 -16.56 30.94 -1.38
N LEU A 70 -16.51 32.08 -0.70
CA LEU A 70 -17.50 32.49 0.29
C LEU A 70 -18.85 32.91 -0.35
N LYS A 71 -19.03 32.73 -1.68
CA LYS A 71 -20.29 33.04 -2.37
C LYS A 71 -21.23 31.83 -2.53
N ALA A 72 -20.82 30.64 -2.11
CA ALA A 72 -21.71 29.48 -2.00
C ALA A 72 -22.32 29.40 -0.59
N ALA A 73 -23.16 30.38 -0.25
CA ALA A 73 -24.01 30.38 0.93
C ALA A 73 -25.47 30.63 0.52
#